data_AF-A0A4Q4UCD7-F1
#
_entry.id   AF-A0A4Q4UCD7-F1
#
_cell.length_a   1.000
_cell.length_b   1.000
_cell.length_c   1.000
_cell.angle_alpha   90.00
_cell.angle_beta   90.00
_cell.angle_gamma   90.00
#
_symmetry.space_group_name_H-M   'P 1'
#
loop_
_entity.id
_entity.type
_entity.pdbx_description
1 polymer ?
#
loop_
_entity_poly.entity_id
_entity_poly.type
_entity_poly.pdbx_seq_one_letter_code
_entity_poly.pdbx_strand_id
1 'polypeptide(L)'
;MVFDVKKLILQPFHEVVERGKEAVANAEADGHEPGVAKLMLKSARALEKEGERALQRLQPLWDGRVAQYGNSFTEAMRDNGENPSVGPTTRYLSGVRPLTRRAEDILEKQRALEDLLYDLDDFVEVDTFDGGRFAEVQAASKAFALSLLETIKRLRIEPPEPAPATGLGLRIALCPPRPKKRLATAADHPVQMFLVQSVKASV
;
A
#
# COMPACT_ATOMS: atom_id res chain seq x y z
N MET A 1 -16.75 6.70 -13.34
CA MET A 1 -15.74 5.64 -13.15
C MET A 1 -14.91 6.02 -11.94
N VAL A 2 -14.89 5.19 -10.89
CA VAL A 2 -14.03 5.42 -9.73
C VAL A 2 -12.64 4.91 -10.11
N PHE A 3 -11.71 5.82 -10.39
CA PHE A 3 -10.33 5.44 -10.64
C PHE A 3 -9.74 4.97 -9.30
N ASP A 4 -9.29 3.71 -9.25
CA ASP A 4 -8.62 3.19 -8.07
C ASP A 4 -7.21 3.77 -8.01
N VAL A 5 -7.03 4.81 -7.20
CA VAL A 5 -5.75 5.50 -6.98
C VAL A 5 -4.67 4.51 -6.51
N LYS A 6 -5.07 3.47 -5.74
CA LYS A 6 -4.15 2.40 -5.33
C LYS A 6 -3.58 1.69 -6.55
N LYS A 7 -4.46 1.32 -7.48
CA LYS A 7 -4.07 0.62 -8.70
C LYS A 7 -3.14 1.50 -9.52
N LEU A 8 -3.48 2.78 -9.72
CA LEU A 8 -2.66 3.70 -10.52
C LEU A 8 -1.24 3.85 -9.96
N ILE A 9 -1.10 4.06 -8.65
CA ILE A 9 0.21 4.32 -8.03
C ILE A 9 1.03 3.03 -7.85
N LEU A 10 0.38 1.88 -7.65
CA LEU A 10 1.09 0.60 -7.44
C LEU A 10 1.32 -0.20 -8.72
N GLN A 11 0.61 0.12 -9.81
CA GLN A 11 0.71 -0.59 -11.09
C GLN A 11 2.14 -0.66 -11.64
N PRO A 12 2.96 0.41 -11.62
CA PRO A 12 4.33 0.34 -12.13
C PRO A 12 5.17 -0.76 -11.46
N PHE A 13 4.93 -1.07 -10.17
CA PHE A 13 5.65 -2.16 -9.51
C PHE A 13 5.18 -3.54 -9.95
N HIS A 14 3.91 -3.69 -10.34
CA HIS A 14 3.41 -4.93 -10.93
C HIS A 14 4.05 -5.16 -12.30
N GLU A 15 4.15 -4.12 -13.12
CA GLU A 15 4.80 -4.17 -14.44
C GLU A 15 6.29 -4.51 -14.33
N VAL A 16 7.01 -3.94 -13.34
CA VAL A 16 8.40 -4.33 -13.02
C VAL A 16 8.53 -5.84 -12.78
N VAL A 17 7.60 -6.45 -12.06
CA VAL A 17 7.61 -7.90 -11.79
C VAL A 17 7.28 -8.69 -13.05
N GLU A 18 6.32 -8.22 -13.84
CA GLU A 18 5.87 -8.87 -15.07
C GLU A 18 7.00 -8.91 -16.11
N ARG A 19 7.64 -7.77 -16.41
CA ARG A 19 8.77 -7.70 -17.35
C ARG A 19 9.99 -8.47 -16.86
N GLY A 20 10.21 -8.54 -15.54
CA GLY A 20 11.21 -9.43 -14.95
C GLY A 20 10.94 -10.90 -15.28
N LYS A 21 9.70 -11.36 -15.15
CA LYS A 21 9.31 -12.76 -15.43
C LYS A 21 9.41 -13.11 -16.91
N GLU A 22 8.99 -12.20 -17.78
CA GLU A 22 9.13 -12.34 -19.22
C GLU A 22 10.60 -12.51 -19.62
N ALA A 23 11.47 -11.63 -19.13
CA ALA A 23 12.91 -11.74 -19.37
C ALA A 23 13.54 -13.02 -18.80
N VAL A 24 13.03 -13.55 -17.67
CA VAL A 24 13.44 -14.88 -17.17
C VAL A 24 13.03 -15.98 -18.13
N ALA A 25 11.78 -15.96 -18.61
CA ALA A 25 11.27 -16.97 -19.54
C ALA A 25 12.08 -16.98 -20.84
N ASN A 26 12.36 -15.80 -21.39
CA ASN A 26 13.15 -15.64 -22.62
C ASN A 26 14.59 -16.13 -22.44
N ALA A 27 15.21 -15.84 -21.29
CA ALA A 27 16.57 -16.30 -21.01
C ALA A 27 16.67 -17.81 -20.68
N GLU A 28 15.58 -18.46 -20.29
CA GLU A 28 15.50 -19.92 -20.09
C GLU A 28 15.15 -20.68 -21.38
N ALA A 29 14.80 -19.99 -22.47
CA ALA A 29 14.55 -20.61 -23.76
C ALA A 29 15.84 -21.19 -24.38
N ASP A 30 15.70 -22.29 -25.10
CA ASP A 30 16.83 -22.95 -25.78
C ASP A 30 17.33 -22.15 -26.98
N GLY A 31 18.62 -22.26 -27.28
CA GLY A 31 19.22 -21.70 -28.52
C GLY A 31 19.93 -20.35 -28.34
N HIS A 32 20.02 -19.83 -27.12
CA HIS A 32 20.74 -18.59 -26.84
C HIS A 32 22.19 -18.81 -26.38
N GLU A 33 23.04 -17.80 -26.61
CA GLU A 33 24.40 -17.78 -26.09
C GLU A 33 24.39 -17.90 -24.55
N PRO A 34 24.99 -18.95 -23.96
CA PRO A 34 24.82 -19.26 -22.53
C PRO A 34 25.37 -18.17 -21.61
N GLY A 35 26.32 -17.36 -22.10
CA GLY A 35 26.86 -16.22 -21.34
C GLY A 35 25.84 -15.09 -21.16
N VAL A 36 25.20 -14.68 -22.25
CA VAL A 36 24.24 -13.55 -22.27
C VAL A 36 22.95 -13.94 -21.53
N ALA A 37 22.41 -15.13 -21.82
CA ALA A 37 21.24 -15.68 -21.14
C ALA A 37 21.43 -15.73 -19.61
N LYS A 38 22.62 -16.12 -19.13
CA LYS A 38 22.92 -16.15 -17.69
C LYS A 38 22.95 -14.75 -17.05
N LEU A 39 23.46 -13.74 -17.77
CA LEU A 39 23.47 -12.35 -17.29
C LEU A 39 22.06 -11.77 -17.24
N MET A 40 21.25 -12.07 -18.26
CA MET A 40 19.84 -11.70 -18.31
C MET A 40 19.06 -12.34 -17.17
N LEU A 41 19.20 -13.65 -16.95
CA LEU A 41 18.57 -14.34 -15.81
C LEU A 41 18.89 -13.69 -14.47
N LYS A 42 20.15 -13.28 -14.27
CA LYS A 42 20.55 -12.62 -13.04
C LYS A 42 19.87 -11.26 -12.88
N SER A 43 19.81 -10.48 -13.96
CA SER A 43 19.26 -9.11 -13.96
C SER A 43 17.74 -9.12 -13.84
N ALA A 44 17.07 -9.98 -14.61
CA ALA A 44 15.63 -10.19 -14.60
C ALA A 44 15.12 -10.64 -13.22
N ARG A 45 15.78 -11.63 -12.59
CA ARG A 45 15.45 -12.06 -11.21
C ARG A 45 15.69 -10.98 -10.15
N ALA A 46 16.64 -10.07 -10.39
CA ALA A 46 16.85 -8.93 -9.50
C ALA A 46 15.72 -7.90 -9.63
N LEU A 47 15.23 -7.69 -10.85
CA LEU A 47 14.10 -6.83 -11.16
C LEU A 47 12.79 -7.34 -10.54
N GLU A 48 12.48 -8.63 -10.71
CA GLU A 48 11.32 -9.28 -10.07
C GLU A 48 11.33 -9.05 -8.55
N LYS A 49 12.46 -9.37 -7.91
CA LYS A 49 12.61 -9.23 -6.46
C LYS A 49 12.44 -7.78 -6.00
N GLU A 50 12.87 -6.79 -6.79
CA GLU A 50 12.72 -5.38 -6.42
C GLU A 50 11.25 -4.95 -6.48
N GLY A 51 10.54 -5.30 -7.56
CA GLY A 51 9.11 -5.03 -7.68
C GLY A 51 8.28 -5.71 -6.58
N GLU A 52 8.53 -6.99 -6.31
CA GLU A 52 7.87 -7.72 -5.23
C GLU A 52 8.16 -7.11 -3.85
N ARG A 53 9.41 -6.71 -3.58
CA ARG A 53 9.81 -6.06 -2.33
C ARG A 53 9.13 -4.70 -2.13
N ALA A 54 8.88 -3.97 -3.21
CA ALA A 54 8.14 -2.71 -3.15
C ALA A 54 6.68 -3.00 -2.78
N LEU A 55 6.03 -3.92 -3.50
CA LEU A 55 4.62 -4.30 -3.27
C LEU A 55 4.39 -4.85 -1.85
N GLN A 56 5.24 -5.76 -1.37
CA GLN A 56 5.16 -6.34 -0.02
C GLN A 56 5.21 -5.28 1.09
N ARG A 57 5.82 -4.12 0.85
CA ARG A 57 5.88 -3.02 1.81
C ARG A 57 4.75 -2.02 1.62
N LEU A 58 4.48 -1.66 0.37
CA LEU A 58 3.55 -0.59 0.02
C LEU A 58 2.09 -1.00 0.19
N GLN A 59 1.72 -2.21 -0.22
CA GLN A 59 0.34 -2.70 -0.14
C GLN A 59 -0.22 -2.68 1.29
N PRO A 60 0.41 -3.33 2.30
CA PRO A 60 -0.14 -3.33 3.65
C PRO A 60 -0.15 -1.93 4.29
N LEU A 61 0.80 -1.05 3.93
CA LEU A 61 0.82 0.32 4.42
C LEU A 61 -0.32 1.15 3.81
N TRP A 62 -0.57 1.00 2.51
CA TRP A 62 -1.69 1.63 1.83
C TRP A 62 -3.02 1.16 2.42
N ASP A 63 -3.21 -0.15 2.54
CA ASP A 63 -4.45 -0.74 3.06
C ASP A 63 -4.71 -0.33 4.50
N GLY A 64 -3.66 -0.27 5.34
CA GLY A 64 -3.77 0.27 6.69
C GLY A 64 -4.21 1.74 6.74
N ARG A 65 -3.74 2.57 5.80
CA ARG A 65 -4.14 3.99 5.71
C ARG A 65 -5.56 4.18 5.18
N VAL A 66 -5.95 3.41 4.17
CA VAL A 66 -7.34 3.40 3.67
C VAL A 66 -8.30 2.91 4.74
N ALA A 67 -7.95 1.87 5.49
CA ALA A 67 -8.76 1.41 6.62
C ALA A 67 -8.88 2.47 7.73
N GLN A 68 -7.83 3.27 7.95
CA GLN A 68 -7.80 4.30 8.99
C GLN A 68 -8.54 5.59 8.59
N TYR A 69 -8.40 6.05 7.35
CA TYR A 69 -8.83 7.39 6.92
C TYR A 69 -9.83 7.37 5.73
N GLY A 70 -10.10 6.22 5.14
CA GLY A 70 -11.01 6.06 4.00
C GLY A 70 -10.59 6.89 2.79
N ASN A 71 -11.58 7.45 2.09
CA ASN A 71 -11.37 8.21 0.85
C ASN A 71 -10.56 9.49 1.07
N SER A 72 -10.55 10.06 2.28
CA SER A 72 -9.73 11.24 2.60
C SER A 72 -8.24 10.97 2.38
N PHE A 73 -7.79 9.73 2.56
CA PHE A 73 -6.41 9.35 2.25
C PHE A 73 -6.14 9.28 0.76
N THR A 74 -7.03 8.65 0.00
CA THR A 74 -6.87 8.54 -1.46
C THR A 74 -6.98 9.89 -2.14
N GLU A 75 -7.86 10.77 -1.64
CA GLU A 75 -7.98 12.15 -2.10
C GLU A 75 -6.75 12.95 -1.72
N ALA A 76 -6.24 12.87 -0.49
CA ALA A 76 -4.99 13.56 -0.13
C ALA A 76 -3.80 13.06 -0.98
N MET A 77 -3.71 11.76 -1.27
CA MET A 77 -2.68 11.22 -2.18
C MET A 77 -2.84 11.73 -3.63
N ARG A 78 -4.07 12.06 -4.07
CA ARG A 78 -4.38 12.60 -5.40
C ARG A 78 -4.20 14.12 -5.49
N ASP A 79 -4.69 14.85 -4.50
CA ASP A 79 -4.87 16.31 -4.48
C ASP A 79 -3.74 17.06 -3.77
N ASN A 80 -2.62 16.41 -3.43
CA ASN A 80 -1.42 17.11 -2.93
C ASN A 80 -0.78 18.08 -3.97
N GLY A 81 -1.49 18.47 -5.04
CA GLY A 81 -1.17 19.55 -5.98
C GLY A 81 -2.15 20.74 -5.99
N GLU A 82 -3.28 20.73 -5.27
CA GLU A 82 -4.30 21.80 -5.34
C GLU A 82 -4.32 22.64 -4.04
N ASN A 83 -3.97 23.92 -4.19
CA ASN A 83 -4.00 24.96 -3.17
C ASN A 83 -5.46 25.25 -2.73
N PRO A 84 -5.87 25.08 -1.46
CA PRO A 84 -7.07 25.77 -1.00
C PRO A 84 -6.68 27.23 -0.85
N SER A 85 -7.10 28.06 -1.80
CA SER A 85 -7.14 29.52 -1.73
C SER A 85 -6.83 30.13 -0.33
N VAL A 86 -5.56 30.45 -0.07
CA VAL A 86 -5.17 31.36 1.01
C VAL A 86 -4.12 32.32 0.47
N GLY A 87 -4.38 33.62 0.64
CA GLY A 87 -3.60 34.73 0.09
C GLY A 87 -2.14 34.83 0.55
N PRO A 88 -1.44 35.90 0.17
CA PRO A 88 0.02 35.97 0.20
C PRO A 88 0.52 36.25 1.62
N THR A 89 0.56 35.26 2.51
CA THR A 89 1.40 35.31 3.72
C THR A 89 1.65 33.90 4.22
N THR A 90 2.65 33.22 3.65
CA THR A 90 3.35 32.18 4.42
C THR A 90 4.84 32.41 4.29
N ARG A 91 5.35 33.10 5.30
CA ARG A 91 6.77 33.26 5.60
C ARG A 91 7.38 31.86 5.76
N TYR A 92 8.40 31.57 4.95
CA TYR A 92 9.25 30.39 5.07
C TYR A 92 9.81 30.28 6.50
N LEU A 93 9.24 29.40 7.31
CA LEU A 93 9.87 28.91 8.52
C LEU A 93 10.54 27.57 8.22
N SER A 94 11.78 27.48 8.66
CA SER A 94 12.79 26.48 8.37
C SER A 94 12.33 25.02 8.45
N GLY A 95 12.73 24.23 7.45
CA GLY A 95 13.07 22.81 7.64
C GLY A 95 12.05 21.75 7.19
N VAL A 96 10.83 22.13 6.81
CA VAL A 96 9.82 21.17 6.34
C VAL A 96 9.56 21.41 4.86
N ARG A 97 9.98 20.48 3.98
CA ARG A 97 9.62 20.52 2.55
C ARG A 97 8.09 20.64 2.43
N PRO A 98 7.56 21.61 1.67
CA PRO A 98 6.12 21.73 1.43
C PRO A 98 5.54 20.42 0.89
N LEU A 99 4.33 20.07 1.31
CA LEU A 99 3.65 18.84 0.88
C LEU A 99 3.46 18.78 -0.65
N THR A 100 3.27 19.94 -1.28
CA THR A 100 3.19 20.09 -2.74
C THR A 100 4.44 19.60 -3.47
N ARG A 101 5.63 19.96 -2.99
CA ARG A 101 6.89 19.50 -3.61
C ARG A 101 7.03 17.96 -3.57
N ARG A 102 6.52 17.31 -2.51
CA ARG A 102 6.61 15.85 -2.37
C ARG A 102 5.69 15.11 -3.33
N ALA A 103 4.52 15.68 -3.65
CA ALA A 103 3.62 15.08 -4.62
C ALA A 103 4.20 15.15 -6.03
N GLU A 104 4.80 16.28 -6.40
CA GLU A 104 5.56 16.39 -7.65
C GLU A 104 6.72 15.39 -7.69
N ASP A 105 7.48 15.23 -6.59
CA ASP A 105 8.57 14.25 -6.50
C ASP A 105 8.06 12.79 -6.70
N ILE A 106 6.81 12.48 -6.33
CA ILE A 106 6.20 11.15 -6.54
C ILE A 106 5.80 10.98 -8.00
N LEU A 107 5.12 11.96 -8.59
CA LEU A 107 4.66 11.89 -9.99
C LEU A 107 5.84 11.87 -10.96
N GLU A 108 6.88 12.64 -10.69
CA GLU A 108 8.12 12.62 -11.46
C GLU A 108 8.76 11.23 -11.44
N LYS A 109 8.83 10.60 -10.27
CA LYS A 109 9.43 9.26 -10.13
C LYS A 109 8.55 8.15 -10.70
N GLN A 110 7.24 8.30 -10.59
CA GLN A 110 6.29 7.41 -11.23
C GLN A 110 6.51 7.45 -12.74
N ARG A 111 6.47 8.65 -13.33
CA ARG A 111 6.66 8.84 -14.77
C ARG A 111 8.03 8.35 -15.24
N ALA A 112 9.09 8.66 -14.50
CA ALA A 112 10.43 8.18 -14.85
C ALA A 112 10.52 6.64 -14.85
N LEU A 113 9.82 5.96 -13.94
CA LEU A 113 9.75 4.50 -13.94
C LEU A 113 8.91 3.98 -15.12
N GLU A 114 7.76 4.59 -15.38
CA GLU A 114 6.88 4.22 -16.51
C GLU A 114 7.57 4.41 -17.87
N ASP A 115 8.29 5.52 -18.06
CA ASP A 115 9.07 5.78 -19.28
C ASP A 115 10.15 4.70 -19.47
N LEU A 116 10.86 4.32 -18.40
CA LEU A 116 11.86 3.25 -18.46
C LEU A 116 11.25 1.86 -18.68
N LEU A 117 10.05 1.60 -18.14
CA LEU A 117 9.32 0.34 -18.37
C LEU A 117 8.83 0.21 -19.80
N TYR A 118 8.45 1.33 -20.43
CA TYR A 118 8.12 1.37 -21.84
C TYR A 118 9.34 0.97 -22.69
N ASP A 119 10.49 1.59 -22.43
CA ASP A 119 11.74 1.27 -23.11
C ASP A 119 12.21 -0.17 -22.84
N LEU A 120 11.99 -0.69 -21.63
CA LEU A 120 12.46 -2.04 -21.23
C LEU A 120 11.91 -3.14 -22.13
N ASP A 121 10.72 -2.97 -22.72
CA ASP A 121 10.09 -3.95 -23.63
C ASP A 121 11.01 -4.33 -24.79
N ASP A 122 11.82 -3.38 -25.28
CA ASP A 122 12.75 -3.63 -26.38
C ASP A 122 13.97 -4.49 -25.96
N PHE A 123 14.18 -4.68 -24.65
CA PHE A 123 15.36 -5.35 -24.07
C PHE A 123 15.01 -6.65 -23.33
N VAL A 124 13.76 -7.13 -23.40
CA VAL A 124 13.34 -8.39 -22.75
C VAL A 124 13.68 -9.64 -23.55
N GLU A 125 14.32 -9.50 -24.72
CA GLU A 125 14.83 -10.61 -25.53
C GLU A 125 16.35 -10.81 -25.30
N VAL A 126 16.84 -12.04 -25.51
CA VAL A 126 18.24 -12.36 -25.17
C VAL A 126 19.24 -11.69 -26.12
N ASP A 127 18.88 -11.49 -27.39
CA ASP A 127 19.70 -10.85 -28.41
C ASP A 127 19.74 -9.33 -28.27
N THR A 128 18.70 -8.72 -27.69
CA THR A 128 18.63 -7.28 -27.41
C THR A 128 19.02 -6.92 -25.97
N PHE A 129 19.27 -7.91 -25.11
CA PHE A 129 19.52 -7.71 -23.68
C PHE A 129 20.59 -6.63 -23.37
N ASP A 130 20.20 -5.67 -22.53
CA ASP A 130 21.08 -4.66 -21.96
C ASP A 130 20.96 -4.62 -20.42
N GLY A 131 21.98 -5.11 -19.73
CA GLY A 131 22.01 -5.11 -18.26
C GLY A 131 21.98 -3.71 -17.63
N GLY A 132 22.42 -2.68 -18.35
CA GLY A 132 22.30 -1.27 -17.94
C GLY A 132 20.85 -0.83 -17.86
N ARG A 133 20.02 -1.17 -18.85
CA ARG A 133 18.58 -0.86 -18.86
C ARG A 133 17.83 -1.52 -17.70
N PHE A 134 18.12 -2.79 -17.43
CA PHE A 134 17.56 -3.47 -16.25
C PHE A 134 17.97 -2.79 -14.94
N ALA A 135 19.21 -2.31 -14.84
CA ALA A 135 19.69 -1.60 -13.66
C ALA A 135 19.03 -0.22 -13.49
N GLU A 136 18.77 0.50 -14.58
CA GLU A 136 18.06 1.78 -14.57
C GLU A 136 16.62 1.61 -14.06
N VAL A 137 15.87 0.63 -14.60
CA VAL A 137 14.51 0.31 -14.13
C VAL A 137 14.53 -0.10 -12.66
N GLN A 138 15.49 -0.94 -12.25
CA GLN A 138 15.64 -1.33 -10.84
C GLN A 138 15.89 -0.11 -9.94
N ALA A 139 16.76 0.83 -10.35
CA ALA A 139 17.08 2.03 -9.59
C ALA A 139 15.87 2.98 -9.50
N ALA A 140 15.17 3.20 -10.62
CA ALA A 140 13.96 4.02 -10.66
C ALA A 140 12.84 3.42 -9.80
N SER A 141 12.62 2.10 -9.89
CA SER A 141 11.66 1.37 -9.07
C SER A 141 11.93 1.56 -7.58
N LYS A 142 13.18 1.37 -7.16
CA LYS A 142 13.58 1.60 -5.77
C LYS A 142 13.38 3.06 -5.33
N ALA A 143 13.76 4.02 -6.18
CA ALA A 143 13.62 5.44 -5.88
C ALA A 143 12.16 5.85 -5.72
N PHE A 144 11.29 5.36 -6.60
CA PHE A 144 9.85 5.57 -6.53
C PHE A 144 9.25 4.95 -5.26
N ALA A 145 9.58 3.68 -4.97
CA ALA A 145 9.09 2.97 -3.78
C ALA A 145 9.47 3.70 -2.48
N LEU A 146 10.72 4.16 -2.35
CA LEU A 146 11.16 4.90 -1.16
C LEU A 146 10.45 6.23 -1.00
N SER A 147 10.23 6.96 -2.09
CA SER A 147 9.55 8.26 -2.07
C SER A 147 8.07 8.11 -1.70
N LEU A 148 7.42 7.06 -2.24
CA LEU A 148 6.04 6.73 -1.91
C LEU A 148 5.91 6.30 -0.44
N LEU A 149 6.81 5.44 0.06
CA LEU A 149 6.86 5.05 1.47
C LEU A 149 7.02 6.25 2.40
N GLU A 150 7.93 7.17 2.08
CA GLU A 150 8.13 8.39 2.86
C GLU A 150 6.86 9.24 2.89
N THR A 151 6.18 9.38 1.76
CA THR A 151 4.95 10.18 1.66
C THR A 151 3.82 9.57 2.47
N ILE A 152 3.52 8.27 2.29
CA ILE A 152 2.46 7.57 3.04
C ILE A 152 2.69 7.63 4.57
N LYS A 153 3.96 7.58 5.01
CA LYS A 153 4.31 7.66 6.43
C LYS A 153 4.18 9.07 7.00
N ARG A 154 4.47 10.11 6.21
CA ARG A 154 4.42 11.50 6.64
C ARG A 154 3.05 12.14 6.50
N LEU A 155 2.19 11.60 5.64
CA LEU A 155 0.82 12.09 5.47
C LEU A 155 0.08 11.95 6.80
N ARG A 156 -0.27 13.09 7.39
CA ARG A 156 -1.11 13.19 8.57
C ARG A 156 -2.43 13.77 8.12
N ILE A 157 -3.48 12.96 8.18
CA ILE A 157 -4.85 13.40 7.93
C ILE A 157 -5.43 13.63 9.32
N GLU A 158 -5.83 14.86 9.59
CA GLU A 158 -6.51 15.18 10.83
C GLU A 158 -7.81 14.36 10.86
N PRO A 159 -8.10 13.60 11.93
CA PRO A 159 -9.39 12.92 12.05
C PRO A 159 -10.50 13.96 11.92
N PRO A 160 -11.63 13.67 11.26
CA PRO A 160 -12.76 14.58 11.29
C PRO A 160 -13.08 14.89 12.76
N GLU A 161 -13.00 16.17 13.12
CA GLU A 161 -13.28 16.64 14.47
C GLU A 161 -14.58 15.97 14.95
N PRO A 162 -14.57 15.24 16.08
CA PRO A 162 -15.82 14.74 16.64
C PRO A 162 -16.68 15.96 16.88
N ALA A 163 -17.80 16.05 16.15
CA ALA A 163 -18.71 17.19 16.18
C ALA A 163 -18.84 17.69 17.63
N PRO A 164 -18.66 18.99 17.89
CA PRO A 164 -18.68 19.52 19.25
C PRO A 164 -19.95 19.02 19.90
N ALA A 165 -19.81 18.27 21.00
CA ALA A 165 -20.94 17.86 21.81
C ALA A 165 -21.66 19.14 22.20
N THR A 166 -22.80 19.41 21.54
CA THR A 166 -23.66 20.54 21.83
C THR A 166 -24.03 20.45 23.29
N GLY A 167 -23.31 21.24 24.09
CA GLY A 167 -23.53 21.41 25.50
C GLY A 167 -24.89 22.07 25.69
N LEU A 168 -25.90 21.27 25.97
CA LEU A 168 -27.08 21.72 26.69
C LEU A 168 -27.04 21.07 28.06
N GLY A 169 -26.42 21.79 28.98
CA GLY A 169 -26.55 21.51 30.40
C GLY A 169 -27.99 21.73 30.85
N LEU A 170 -28.57 20.71 31.47
CA LEU A 170 -29.54 20.94 32.54
C LEU A 170 -29.24 19.96 33.68
N ARG A 171 -28.71 20.51 34.78
CA ARG A 171 -28.52 19.82 36.05
C ARG A 171 -29.82 19.95 36.85
N ILE A 172 -30.48 18.84 37.20
CA ILE A 172 -31.44 18.74 38.30
C ILE A 172 -31.29 17.31 38.87
N ALA A 173 -30.48 17.10 39.90
CA ALA A 173 -30.79 17.13 41.34
C ALA A 173 -31.07 15.73 41.93
N LEU A 174 -30.12 15.27 42.77
CA LEU A 174 -30.23 14.51 44.02
C LEU A 174 -31.49 13.67 44.30
N CYS A 175 -31.33 12.37 44.59
CA CYS A 175 -31.34 11.73 45.95
C CYS A 175 -31.60 10.18 45.84
N PRO A 176 -31.56 9.35 46.90
CA PRO A 176 -30.50 8.33 47.12
C PRO A 176 -31.06 6.87 47.22
N PRO A 177 -30.25 5.83 47.57
CA PRO A 177 -30.53 4.41 47.27
C PRO A 177 -31.24 3.65 48.40
N ARG A 178 -31.90 2.52 48.12
CA ARG A 178 -32.11 1.43 49.10
C ARG A 178 -32.10 0.01 48.49
N PRO A 179 -31.56 -0.99 49.22
CA PRO A 179 -31.44 -2.39 48.80
C PRO A 179 -32.50 -3.31 49.42
N LYS A 180 -32.46 -4.61 49.05
CA LYS A 180 -33.02 -5.86 49.66
C LYS A 180 -33.98 -6.58 48.69
N LYS A 181 -34.01 -7.90 48.50
CA LYS A 181 -33.43 -9.09 49.16
C LYS A 181 -33.57 -10.27 48.17
N ARG A 182 -32.70 -11.28 48.27
CA ARG A 182 -32.84 -12.60 47.62
C ARG A 182 -34.15 -13.28 48.02
N LEU A 183 -34.76 -14.04 47.09
CA LEU A 183 -35.27 -15.38 47.39
C LEU A 183 -35.33 -16.21 46.09
N ALA A 184 -34.95 -17.47 46.20
CA ALA A 184 -34.77 -18.44 45.12
C ALA A 184 -35.80 -19.56 45.21
N THR A 185 -36.22 -20.12 44.07
CA THR A 185 -36.75 -21.49 43.87
C THR A 185 -36.79 -21.71 42.34
N ALA A 186 -35.92 -22.49 41.68
CA ALA A 186 -35.72 -23.95 41.64
C ALA A 186 -36.79 -24.71 40.81
N ALA A 187 -36.31 -25.64 39.97
CA ALA A 187 -36.96 -26.62 39.07
C ALA A 187 -36.75 -26.30 37.56
N ASP A 188 -36.31 -27.18 36.66
CA ASP A 188 -35.94 -28.59 36.76
C ASP A 188 -35.23 -29.01 35.44
N HIS A 189 -34.14 -29.75 35.59
CA HIS A 189 -33.55 -30.82 34.75
C HIS A 189 -33.05 -30.66 33.28
N PRO A 190 -32.07 -31.53 32.89
CA PRO A 190 -31.07 -31.32 31.84
C PRO A 190 -31.27 -32.22 30.60
N VAL A 191 -30.56 -31.91 29.51
CA VAL A 191 -30.19 -32.91 28.49
C VAL A 191 -28.73 -32.71 28.07
N GLN A 192 -27.85 -33.56 28.61
CA GLN A 192 -26.62 -33.94 27.94
C GLN A 192 -26.97 -35.04 26.94
N MET A 193 -26.59 -34.87 25.68
CA MET A 193 -26.43 -35.99 24.76
C MET A 193 -25.11 -35.81 23.98
N PHE A 194 -24.19 -36.72 24.29
CA PHE A 194 -23.19 -37.36 23.44
C PHE A 194 -23.26 -37.05 21.94
N LEU A 195 -22.10 -36.82 21.30
CA LEU A 195 -21.44 -37.88 20.52
C LEU A 195 -20.07 -37.40 19.98
N VAL A 196 -18.98 -37.88 20.58
CA VAL A 196 -17.67 -37.97 19.91
C VAL A 196 -17.43 -39.45 19.69
N GLN A 197 -17.46 -39.91 18.44
CA GLN A 197 -16.61 -41.01 17.97
C GLN A 197 -16.72 -41.23 16.45
N SER A 198 -15.53 -41.19 15.83
CA SER A 198 -15.00 -42.19 14.89
C SER A 198 -15.12 -41.97 13.38
N VAL A 199 -14.13 -42.60 12.71
CA VAL A 199 -13.99 -42.94 11.28
C VAL A 199 -13.23 -41.86 10.44
N LYS A 200 -12.11 -42.11 9.75
CA LYS A 200 -11.55 -43.34 9.16
C LYS A 200 -10.03 -43.25 8.92
N ALA A 201 -9.36 -44.39 9.07
CA ALA A 201 -8.04 -44.69 8.53
C ALA A 201 -8.11 -45.03 7.02
N SER A 202 -6.99 -44.89 6.30
CA SER A 202 -6.43 -45.87 5.34
C SER A 202 -5.11 -45.26 4.83
N VAL A 203 -3.94 -45.85 5.15
CA VAL A 203 -3.22 -46.87 4.34
C VAL A 203 -3.10 -46.46 2.89
#